data_AF-A0A8T4WMQ4-F1
#
_entry.id   AF-A0A8T4WMQ4-F1
#
_cell.length_a   1.000
_cell.length_b   1.000
_cell.length_c   1.000
_cell.angle_alpha   90.00
_cell.angle_beta   90.00
_cell.angle_gamma   90.00
#
_symmetry.space_group_name_H-M   'P 1'
#
loop_
_entity.id
_entity.type
_entity.pdbx_description
1 polymer ?
#
loop_
_entity_poly.entity_id
_entity_poly.type
_entity_poly.pdbx_seq_one_letter_code
_entity_poly.pdbx_strand_id
1 'polypeptide(L)'
;LFRSEQGQKLTEGGQELFDAISKDIPRGLYLDLEDLTTHSKSYANLMKGKAEEVTDGIRQRDEAIIQGGYGEAGATTLVCKNGLLLMPPDDFNPLLKYEDETLLIMDSLRPKDKDVVVIGSADNTGLAREVAMAAAMTLIGEE
;
A
#
# COMPACT_ATOMS: atom_id res chain seq x y z
N LEU A 1 27.96 -4.40 -0.52
CA LEU A 1 27.98 -3.73 -1.82
C LEU A 1 26.79 -4.22 -2.62
N PHE A 2 25.83 -3.38 -2.97
CA PHE A 2 24.77 -3.70 -3.93
C PHE A 2 24.93 -2.78 -5.14
N ARG A 3 24.88 -3.35 -6.35
CA ARG A 3 25.08 -2.66 -7.63
C ARG A 3 23.97 -3.13 -8.56
N SER A 4 23.23 -2.22 -9.19
CA SER A 4 22.34 -2.50 -10.31
C SER A 4 22.84 -1.78 -11.57
N GLU A 5 22.68 -2.43 -12.72
CA GLU A 5 23.39 -2.18 -13.99
C GLU A 5 22.81 -1.02 -14.84
N GLN A 6 22.66 0.15 -14.25
CA GLN A 6 22.53 1.45 -14.93
C GLN A 6 22.70 2.53 -13.86
N GLY A 7 23.97 2.82 -13.55
CA GLY A 7 24.38 3.45 -12.31
C GLY A 7 23.96 4.91 -12.15
N GLN A 8 22.76 5.15 -11.64
CA GLN A 8 22.50 6.31 -10.80
C GLN A 8 22.82 5.93 -9.35
N LYS A 9 23.88 6.54 -8.81
CA LYS A 9 24.19 6.44 -7.38
C LYS A 9 23.32 7.46 -6.66
N LEU A 10 22.57 7.04 -5.64
CA LEU A 10 21.86 7.98 -4.78
C LEU A 10 22.86 9.01 -4.23
N THR A 11 22.51 10.28 -4.33
CA THR A 11 23.22 11.36 -3.63
C THR A 11 23.02 11.19 -2.12
N GLU A 12 23.77 11.91 -1.29
CA GLU A 12 23.60 11.86 0.16
C GLU A 12 22.14 12.19 0.55
N GLY A 13 21.56 13.27 0.00
CA GLY A 13 20.15 13.58 0.20
C GLY A 13 19.18 12.54 -0.38
N GLY A 14 19.55 11.87 -1.49
CA GLY A 14 18.77 10.75 -2.02
C GLY A 14 18.77 9.54 -1.08
N GLN A 15 19.89 9.27 -0.42
CA GLN A 15 20.03 8.20 0.57
C GLN A 15 19.20 8.49 1.82
N GLU A 16 19.21 9.73 2.30
CA GLU A 16 18.38 10.15 3.44
C GLU A 16 16.89 9.98 3.14
N LEU A 17 16.43 10.41 1.96
CA LEU A 17 15.05 10.21 1.51
C LEU A 17 14.70 8.72 1.40
N PHE A 18 15.58 7.92 0.80
CA PHE A 18 15.37 6.48 0.67
C PHE A 18 15.31 5.78 2.03
N ASP A 19 16.16 6.17 2.97
CA ASP A 19 16.18 5.63 4.33
C ASP A 19 14.92 6.03 5.11
N ALA A 20 14.40 7.23 4.90
CA ALA A 20 13.13 7.68 5.48
C ALA A 20 11.96 6.85 4.93
N ILE A 21 11.83 6.75 3.60
CA ILE A 21 10.77 5.97 2.94
C ILE A 21 10.86 4.49 3.33
N SER A 22 12.07 3.92 3.39
CA SER A 22 12.26 2.50 3.73
C SER A 22 11.91 2.17 5.18
N LYS A 23 11.97 3.14 6.10
CA LYS A 23 11.49 2.97 7.48
C LYS A 23 9.96 2.93 7.54
N ASP A 24 9.32 3.77 6.76
CA ASP A 24 7.85 3.85 6.69
C ASP A 24 7.27 2.66 5.92
N ILE A 25 7.94 2.20 4.86
CA ILE A 25 7.54 1.08 3.99
C ILE A 25 8.57 -0.06 4.10
N PRO A 26 8.64 -0.80 5.21
CA PRO A 26 9.64 -1.85 5.40
C PRO A 26 9.45 -3.05 4.48
N ARG A 27 8.26 -3.21 3.88
CA ARG A 27 7.95 -4.36 3.04
C ARG A 27 6.84 -4.06 2.04
N GLY A 28 7.06 -4.46 0.80
CA GLY A 28 6.03 -4.58 -0.23
C GLY A 28 6.20 -5.89 -1.00
N LEU A 29 5.10 -6.48 -1.46
CA LEU A 29 5.10 -7.70 -2.26
C LEU A 29 3.82 -7.84 -3.09
N TYR A 30 3.92 -8.64 -4.15
CA TYR A 30 2.75 -9.09 -4.91
C TYR A 30 1.98 -10.12 -4.11
N LEU A 31 0.65 -9.96 -4.07
CA LEU A 31 -0.29 -10.90 -3.46
C LEU A 31 -1.42 -11.15 -4.44
N ASP A 32 -1.97 -12.37 -4.39
CA ASP A 32 -3.17 -12.72 -5.16
C ASP A 32 -4.40 -12.31 -4.34
N LEU A 33 -5.06 -11.23 -4.76
CA LEU A 33 -6.12 -10.54 -4.00
C LEU A 33 -7.33 -10.23 -4.91
N GLU A 34 -7.60 -11.11 -5.87
CA GLU A 34 -8.55 -10.87 -6.97
C GLU A 34 -9.96 -10.52 -6.46
N ASP A 35 -10.46 -11.17 -5.40
CA ASP A 35 -11.80 -10.87 -4.88
C ASP A 35 -11.86 -9.60 -4.02
N LEU A 36 -10.74 -9.24 -3.35
CA LEU A 36 -10.65 -8.05 -2.52
C LEU A 36 -10.42 -6.76 -3.34
N THR A 37 -9.88 -6.89 -4.55
CA THR A 37 -9.48 -5.76 -5.40
C THR A 37 -10.27 -5.70 -6.71
N THR A 38 -10.10 -4.64 -7.49
CA THR A 38 -10.88 -4.46 -8.74
C THR A 38 -10.19 -5.04 -9.98
N HIS A 39 -8.96 -5.55 -9.86
CA HIS A 39 -8.14 -6.03 -10.98
C HIS A 39 -7.31 -7.26 -10.63
N SER A 40 -6.80 -7.93 -11.65
CA SER A 40 -6.16 -9.25 -11.57
C SER A 40 -4.71 -9.29 -11.04
N LYS A 41 -4.06 -8.14 -10.83
CA LYS A 41 -2.72 -8.05 -10.23
C LYS A 41 -2.74 -7.07 -9.08
N SER A 42 -2.18 -7.47 -7.95
CA SER A 42 -2.19 -6.67 -6.72
C SER A 42 -0.80 -6.63 -6.07
N TYR A 43 -0.42 -5.45 -5.60
CA TYR A 43 0.81 -5.19 -4.86
C TYR A 43 0.49 -4.51 -3.54
N ALA A 44 0.91 -5.11 -2.43
CA ALA A 44 0.60 -4.66 -1.09
C ALA A 44 1.86 -4.13 -0.39
N ASN A 45 1.75 -2.93 0.18
CA ASN A 45 2.75 -2.27 1.00
C ASN A 45 2.31 -2.28 2.47
N LEU A 46 3.21 -2.66 3.37
CA LEU A 46 3.04 -2.44 4.80
C LEU A 46 3.61 -1.07 5.16
N MET A 47 2.78 -0.23 5.77
CA MET A 47 3.14 1.10 6.29
C MET A 47 3.18 1.06 7.81
N LYS A 48 4.30 1.43 8.42
CA LYS A 48 4.46 1.34 9.88
C LYS A 48 3.87 2.55 10.61
N GLY A 49 2.92 2.29 11.51
CA GLY A 49 2.39 3.31 12.41
C GLY A 49 1.65 4.47 11.75
N LYS A 50 1.17 4.30 10.51
CA LYS A 50 0.52 5.38 9.72
C LYS A 50 -1.01 5.41 9.85
N ALA A 51 -1.60 4.68 10.79
CA ALA A 51 -3.06 4.63 10.94
C ALA A 51 -3.71 6.01 11.18
N GLU A 52 -3.02 6.93 11.86
CA GLU A 52 -3.53 8.28 12.16
C GLU A 52 -3.52 9.20 10.92
N GLU A 53 -2.71 8.87 9.90
CA GLU A 53 -2.69 9.58 8.62
C GLU A 53 -3.87 9.16 7.72
N VAL A 54 -4.52 8.03 8.04
CA VAL A 54 -5.66 7.50 7.29
C VAL A 54 -6.92 8.30 7.62
N THR A 55 -7.26 9.21 6.72
CA THR A 55 -8.43 10.08 6.78
C THR A 55 -9.31 9.91 5.55
N ASP A 56 -10.53 10.45 5.58
CA ASP A 56 -11.44 10.45 4.42
C ASP A 56 -10.79 11.03 3.15
N GLY A 57 -9.86 11.97 3.32
CA GLY A 57 -9.08 12.55 2.22
C GLY A 57 -8.17 11.55 1.51
N ILE A 58 -7.78 10.42 2.15
CA ILE A 58 -7.04 9.35 1.46
C ILE A 58 -7.89 8.69 0.40
N ARG A 59 -9.12 8.30 0.73
CA ARG A 59 -10.01 7.65 -0.25
C ARG A 59 -10.28 8.56 -1.45
N GLN A 60 -10.51 9.85 -1.18
CA GLN A 60 -10.69 10.84 -2.24
C GLN A 60 -9.43 10.98 -3.11
N ARG A 61 -8.22 10.91 -2.51
CA ARG A 61 -6.95 10.94 -3.24
C ARG A 61 -6.71 9.66 -4.05
N ASP A 62 -6.98 8.49 -3.47
CA ASP A 62 -6.90 7.19 -4.14
C ASP A 62 -7.80 7.19 -5.38
N GLU A 63 -9.06 7.63 -5.24
CA GLU A 63 -10.00 7.79 -6.35
C GLU A 63 -9.50 8.81 -7.39
N ALA A 64 -8.89 9.92 -6.98
CA ALA A 64 -8.33 10.91 -7.90
C ALA A 64 -7.08 10.40 -8.64
N ILE A 65 -6.22 9.60 -8.01
CA ILE A 65 -5.08 8.91 -8.65
C ILE A 65 -5.61 7.99 -9.75
N ILE A 66 -6.64 7.21 -9.44
CA ILE A 66 -7.30 6.29 -10.37
C ILE A 66 -7.92 7.06 -11.54
N GLN A 67 -8.79 8.04 -11.25
CA GLN A 67 -9.52 8.79 -12.29
C GLN A 67 -8.64 9.76 -13.09
N GLY A 68 -7.55 10.25 -12.49
CA GLY A 68 -6.68 11.27 -13.08
C GLY A 68 -5.55 10.74 -13.96
N GLY A 69 -5.32 9.42 -14.00
CA GLY A 69 -4.24 8.85 -14.82
C GLY A 69 -4.21 7.32 -14.95
N TYR A 70 -4.97 6.59 -14.14
CA TYR A 70 -4.91 5.12 -14.05
C TYR A 70 -6.31 4.49 -14.09
N GLY A 71 -7.10 4.78 -15.13
CA GLY A 71 -8.48 4.29 -15.26
C GLY A 71 -8.64 2.76 -15.33
N GLU A 72 -7.53 2.01 -15.39
CA GLU A 72 -7.44 0.55 -15.34
C GLU A 72 -6.71 0.07 -14.07
N ALA A 73 -6.81 0.84 -12.98
CA ALA A 73 -6.22 0.51 -11.70
C ALA A 73 -7.13 0.87 -10.52
N GLY A 74 -6.79 0.34 -9.35
CA GLY A 74 -7.46 0.56 -8.08
C GLY A 74 -6.45 0.70 -6.94
N ALA A 75 -6.88 1.34 -5.87
CA ALA A 75 -6.14 1.43 -4.62
C ALA A 75 -7.09 1.10 -3.45
N THR A 76 -6.59 0.34 -2.48
CA THR A 76 -7.33 -0.08 -1.29
C THR A 76 -6.45 0.06 -0.07
N THR A 77 -6.97 0.72 0.96
CA THR A 77 -6.25 0.97 2.21
C THR A 77 -6.94 0.22 3.34
N LEU A 78 -6.16 -0.53 4.14
CA LEU A 78 -6.62 -1.26 5.31
C LEU A 78 -5.82 -0.82 6.54
N VAL A 79 -6.49 -0.57 7.66
CA VAL A 79 -5.87 -0.20 8.94
C VAL A 79 -5.87 -1.40 9.86
N CYS A 80 -4.72 -1.72 10.46
CA CYS A 80 -4.66 -2.74 11.50
C CYS A 80 -5.02 -2.13 12.86
N LYS A 81 -6.11 -2.60 13.45
CA LYS A 81 -6.67 -2.14 14.73
C LYS A 81 -7.07 -3.34 15.58
N ASN A 82 -6.48 -3.45 16.77
CA ASN A 82 -6.67 -4.58 17.68
C ASN A 82 -6.40 -5.95 17.01
N GLY A 83 -5.44 -6.01 16.09
CA GLY A 83 -5.07 -7.23 15.36
C GLY A 83 -6.02 -7.61 14.21
N LEU A 84 -7.01 -6.78 13.90
CA LEU A 84 -7.89 -6.93 12.74
C LEU A 84 -7.51 -5.92 11.66
N LEU A 85 -7.60 -6.32 10.39
CA LEU A 85 -7.56 -5.38 9.27
C LEU A 85 -8.96 -4.80 9.09
N LEU A 86 -9.08 -3.49 9.00
CA LEU A 86 -10.35 -2.77 8.83
C LEU A 86 -10.22 -1.79 7.67
N MET A 87 -11.24 -1.75 6.81
CA MET A 87 -11.32 -0.84 5.68
C MET A 87 -12.09 0.44 6.10
N PRO A 88 -11.45 1.61 6.06
CA PRO A 88 -12.08 2.89 6.40
C PRO A 88 -13.09 3.37 5.33
N PRO A 89 -13.99 4.32 5.66
CA PRO A 89 -14.15 4.94 6.98
C PRO A 89 -15.06 4.14 7.93
N ASP A 90 -15.82 3.17 7.40
CA ASP A 90 -16.82 2.43 8.17
C ASP A 90 -16.23 1.33 9.06
N ASP A 91 -14.90 1.22 9.13
CA ASP A 91 -14.17 0.14 9.80
C ASP A 91 -14.68 -1.25 9.35
N PHE A 92 -14.96 -1.43 8.05
CA PHE A 92 -15.44 -2.69 7.49
C PHE A 92 -14.37 -3.77 7.64
N ASN A 93 -14.73 -4.92 8.23
CA ASN A 93 -13.81 -6.04 8.38
C ASN A 93 -13.83 -6.93 7.10
N PRO A 94 -12.79 -6.89 6.25
CA PRO A 94 -12.74 -7.69 5.03
C PRO A 94 -12.71 -9.20 5.32
N LEU A 95 -12.32 -9.65 6.51
CA LEU A 95 -12.37 -11.06 6.90
C LEU A 95 -13.78 -11.66 6.77
N LEU A 96 -14.83 -10.84 6.87
CA LEU A 96 -16.22 -11.30 6.77
C LEU A 96 -16.66 -11.65 5.34
N LYS A 97 -15.92 -11.20 4.32
CA LYS A 97 -16.29 -11.35 2.90
C LYS A 97 -15.16 -11.88 2.02
N TYR A 98 -13.92 -11.59 2.39
CA TYR A 98 -12.68 -11.84 1.66
C TYR A 98 -11.71 -12.56 2.60
N GLU A 99 -12.14 -13.71 3.14
CA GLU A 99 -11.42 -14.42 4.20
C GLU A 99 -10.01 -14.83 3.74
N ASP A 100 -9.91 -15.48 2.58
CA ASP A 100 -8.64 -16.01 2.05
C ASP A 100 -7.64 -14.88 1.79
N GLU A 101 -8.06 -13.77 1.17
CA GLU A 101 -7.22 -12.60 0.90
C GLU A 101 -6.79 -11.92 2.19
N THR A 102 -7.71 -11.78 3.15
CA THR A 102 -7.41 -11.15 4.43
C THR A 102 -6.38 -11.98 5.21
N LEU A 103 -6.53 -13.31 5.23
CA LEU A 103 -5.57 -14.22 5.86
C LEU A 103 -4.22 -14.20 5.13
N LEU A 104 -4.21 -14.16 3.80
CA LEU A 104 -2.99 -14.06 3.00
C LEU A 104 -2.22 -12.79 3.33
N ILE A 105 -2.89 -11.64 3.43
CA ILE A 105 -2.28 -10.37 3.83
C ILE A 105 -1.70 -10.49 5.24
N MET A 106 -2.46 -11.06 6.18
CA MET A 106 -2.04 -11.21 7.57
C MET A 106 -0.80 -12.10 7.73
N ASP A 107 -0.74 -13.26 7.07
CA ASP A 107 0.42 -14.15 7.14
C ASP A 107 1.64 -13.57 6.40
N SER A 108 1.39 -12.94 5.25
CA SER A 108 2.43 -12.38 4.40
C SER A 108 3.06 -11.14 5.02
N LEU A 109 2.28 -10.12 5.36
CA LEU A 109 2.79 -8.83 5.83
C LEU A 109 2.94 -8.74 7.35
N ARG A 110 2.16 -9.52 8.10
CA ARG A 110 2.14 -9.52 9.57
C ARG A 110 1.98 -8.11 10.16
N PRO A 111 0.97 -7.34 9.72
CA PRO A 111 0.73 -5.98 10.20
C PRO A 111 0.47 -6.00 11.71
N LYS A 112 1.00 -4.98 12.41
CA LYS A 112 0.76 -4.75 13.84
C LYS A 112 -0.26 -3.64 14.02
N ASP A 113 -0.78 -3.51 15.23
CA ASP A 113 -1.68 -2.41 15.58
C ASP A 113 -1.09 -1.05 15.15
N LYS A 114 -1.94 -0.21 14.56
CA LYS A 114 -1.63 1.08 13.92
C LYS A 114 -0.82 1.03 12.62
N ASP A 115 -0.47 -0.16 12.13
CA ASP A 115 0.06 -0.28 10.77
C ASP A 115 -1.07 -0.15 9.74
N VAL A 116 -0.70 0.23 8.53
CA VAL A 116 -1.61 0.35 7.39
C VAL A 116 -1.11 -0.58 6.29
N VAL A 117 -2.02 -1.25 5.59
CA VAL A 117 -1.73 -1.98 4.37
C VAL A 117 -2.32 -1.21 3.20
N VAL A 118 -1.48 -0.78 2.27
CA VAL A 118 -1.90 -0.11 1.04
C VAL A 118 -1.73 -1.08 -0.11
N ILE A 119 -2.81 -1.31 -0.85
CA ILE A 119 -2.89 -2.29 -1.93
C ILE A 119 -3.19 -1.53 -3.21
N GLY A 120 -2.29 -1.58 -4.18
CA GLY A 120 -2.57 -1.15 -5.54
C GLY A 120 -2.93 -2.35 -6.40
N SER A 121 -3.93 -2.21 -7.26
CA SER A 121 -4.38 -3.26 -8.17
C SER A 121 -4.46 -2.74 -9.60
N ALA A 122 -4.08 -3.54 -10.59
CA ALA A 122 -4.24 -3.25 -12.02
C ALA A 122 -4.16 -4.54 -12.83
N ASP A 123 -4.41 -4.50 -14.14
CA ASP A 123 -4.23 -5.69 -15.00
C ASP A 123 -2.76 -5.93 -15.40
N ASN A 124 -1.88 -4.99 -15.06
CA ASN A 124 -0.44 -5.10 -15.22
C ASN A 124 0.28 -4.99 -13.86
N THR A 125 1.22 -5.90 -13.61
CA THR A 125 2.03 -5.93 -12.37
C THR A 125 2.80 -4.63 -12.10
N GLY A 126 3.39 -4.03 -13.14
CA GLY A 126 4.12 -2.78 -13.01
C GLY A 126 3.22 -1.63 -12.54
N LEU A 127 2.03 -1.53 -13.13
CA LEU A 127 1.04 -0.52 -12.80
C LEU A 127 0.45 -0.74 -11.39
N ALA A 128 0.14 -1.98 -11.02
CA ALA A 128 -0.34 -2.32 -9.68
C ALA A 128 0.66 -1.84 -8.60
N ARG A 129 1.96 -2.07 -8.83
CA ARG A 129 3.03 -1.60 -7.94
C ARG A 129 3.14 -0.07 -7.93
N GLU A 130 3.05 0.59 -9.09
CA GLU A 130 3.11 2.06 -9.17
C GLU A 130 1.98 2.72 -8.40
N VAL A 131 0.75 2.23 -8.56
CA VAL A 131 -0.43 2.73 -7.84
C VAL A 131 -0.32 2.46 -6.35
N ALA A 132 0.13 1.26 -5.95
CA ALA A 132 0.36 0.94 -4.54
C ALA A 132 1.39 1.87 -3.90
N MET A 133 2.47 2.21 -4.63
CA MET A 133 3.48 3.14 -4.14
C MET A 133 2.98 4.58 -4.12
N ALA A 134 2.24 5.01 -5.14
CA ALA A 134 1.65 6.35 -5.18
C ALA A 134 0.70 6.57 -4.00
N ALA A 135 -0.22 5.63 -3.76
CA ALA A 135 -1.12 5.66 -2.61
C ALA A 135 -0.35 5.61 -1.27
N ALA A 136 0.68 4.76 -1.16
CA ALA A 136 1.52 4.69 0.05
C ALA A 136 2.23 6.01 0.34
N MET A 137 2.73 6.71 -0.68
CA MET A 137 3.37 8.01 -0.51
C MET A 137 2.41 9.08 0.04
N THR A 138 1.09 8.94 -0.14
CA THR A 138 0.12 9.90 0.42
C THR A 138 0.03 9.88 1.95
N LEU A 139 0.56 8.82 2.58
CA LEU A 139 0.67 8.59 4.03
C LEU A 139 2.03 9.01 4.59
N ILE A 140 3.00 9.29 3.72
CA ILE A 140 4.31 9.80 4.09
C ILE A 140 4.21 11.31 3.83
N GLY A 141 3.86 12.08 4.87
CA GLY A 141 3.69 13.52 4.75
C GLY A 141 4.90 14.20 4.10
N GLU A 142 4.66 15.29 3.40
CA GLU A 142 5.72 16.27 3.10
C GLU A 142 6.00 16.99 4.42
N GLU A 143 7.16 16.76 5.05
CA GLU A 143 7.66 17.67 6.09
C GLU A 143 7.94 19.07 5.52
#